data_AF-A7T8T8-F1
#
_entry.id   AF-A7T8T8-F1
#
_cell.length_a   1.000
_cell.length_b   1.000
_cell.length_c   1.000
_cell.angle_alpha   90.00
_cell.angle_beta   90.00
_cell.angle_gamma   90.00
#
_symmetry.space_group_name_H-M   'P 1'
#
loop_
_entity.id
_entity.type
_entity.pdbx_description
1 polymer ?
#
loop_
_entity_poly.entity_id
_entity_poly.type
_entity_poly.pdbx_seq_one_letter_code
_entity_poly.pdbx_strand_id
1 'polypeptide(L)'
;MAVVDGNVMAINPGEDEKKRMFLWNNIFFSFAFDSRDHYNELGGDDAAHAATNGDLMGVVAYNRADVKGLFTLGTVLVDYRGYRVIAQSIIPGILQREQEQSVVYGSIDSGKTTATHDKFLELLEAAGKTLRIRPHKVTNSDGTDVILCSSVECKGIIGADGRHYILDLFRTFPPDVNFLG
;
A
#
# COMPACT_ATOMS: atom_id res chain seq x y z
N MET A 1 -6.55 -20.19 11.75
CA MET A 1 -7.02 -19.07 10.90
C MET A 1 -7.25 -19.63 9.51
N ALA A 2 -8.48 -19.56 8.97
CA ALA A 2 -8.90 -20.35 7.81
C ALA A 2 -7.99 -20.24 6.57
N VAL A 3 -7.39 -19.08 6.32
CA VAL A 3 -6.41 -18.86 5.24
C VAL A 3 -5.14 -19.70 5.47
N VAL A 4 -4.53 -19.62 6.65
CA VAL A 4 -3.30 -20.36 7.01
C VAL A 4 -3.56 -21.86 7.09
N ASP A 5 -4.75 -22.26 7.55
CA ASP A 5 -5.11 -23.67 7.67
C ASP A 5 -5.52 -24.32 6.33
N GLY A 6 -5.44 -23.58 5.20
CA GLY A 6 -5.75 -24.09 3.86
C GLY A 6 -7.24 -24.26 3.56
N ASN A 7 -8.13 -23.68 4.38
CA ASN A 7 -9.58 -23.79 4.24
C ASN A 7 -10.19 -22.74 3.29
N VAL A 8 -9.38 -21.78 2.79
CA VAL A 8 -9.80 -20.75 1.83
C VAL A 8 -8.98 -20.91 0.55
N MET A 9 -9.65 -20.96 -0.59
CA MET A 9 -8.99 -21.05 -1.90
C MET A 9 -8.32 -19.72 -2.26
N ALA A 10 -7.08 -19.77 -2.74
CA ALA A 10 -6.38 -18.60 -3.25
C ALA A 10 -7.02 -18.11 -4.56
N ILE A 11 -7.02 -16.78 -4.76
CA ILE A 11 -7.46 -16.14 -6.00
C ILE A 11 -6.47 -16.47 -7.13
N ASN A 12 -5.19 -16.60 -6.78
CA ASN A 12 -4.06 -16.93 -7.65
C ASN A 12 -3.43 -18.29 -7.25
N PRO A 13 -4.13 -19.43 -7.42
CA PRO A 13 -3.66 -20.72 -6.91
C PRO A 13 -2.41 -21.26 -7.61
N GLY A 14 -2.09 -20.77 -8.81
CA GLY A 14 -0.90 -21.14 -9.57
C GLY A 14 0.40 -20.50 -9.06
N GLU A 15 0.30 -19.53 -8.15
CA GLU A 15 1.45 -18.88 -7.53
C GLU A 15 1.96 -19.68 -6.31
N ASP A 16 3.24 -19.48 -6.00
CA ASP A 16 3.89 -20.03 -4.79
C ASP A 16 3.11 -19.65 -3.54
N GLU A 17 3.14 -20.52 -2.52
CA GLU A 17 2.36 -20.34 -1.28
C GLU A 17 2.53 -18.96 -0.66
N LYS A 18 3.76 -18.45 -0.60
CA LYS A 18 4.11 -17.13 -0.05
C LYS A 18 3.51 -15.95 -0.84
N LYS A 19 3.13 -16.16 -2.10
CA LYS A 19 2.59 -15.14 -3.02
C LYS A 19 1.07 -15.26 -3.18
N ARG A 20 0.44 -16.23 -2.51
CA ARG A 20 -1.01 -16.44 -2.60
C ARG A 20 -1.77 -15.33 -1.92
N MET A 21 -2.86 -14.95 -2.57
CA MET A 21 -3.81 -13.93 -2.14
C MET A 21 -5.17 -14.59 -1.97
N PHE A 22 -5.93 -14.18 -0.98
CA PHE A 22 -7.20 -14.80 -0.63
C PHE A 22 -8.28 -13.73 -0.47
N LEU A 23 -9.51 -14.10 -0.80
CA LEU A 23 -10.69 -13.27 -0.57
C LEU A 23 -11.67 -14.06 0.28
N TRP A 24 -12.00 -13.55 1.46
CA TRP A 24 -12.95 -14.19 2.36
C TRP A 24 -13.81 -13.14 3.06
N ASN A 25 -15.14 -13.29 2.97
CA ASN A 25 -16.11 -12.35 3.56
C ASN A 25 -15.82 -10.87 3.24
N ASN A 26 -15.46 -10.56 1.99
CA ASN A 26 -15.08 -9.21 1.52
C ASN A 26 -13.84 -8.60 2.20
N ILE A 27 -13.00 -9.44 2.80
CA ILE A 27 -11.68 -9.07 3.29
C ILE A 27 -10.63 -9.76 2.42
N PHE A 28 -9.66 -8.97 1.97
CA PHE A 28 -8.51 -9.43 1.22
C PHE A 28 -7.42 -9.86 2.18
N PHE A 29 -6.81 -11.02 1.95
CA PHE A 29 -5.71 -11.53 2.76
C PHE A 29 -4.50 -11.82 1.89
N SER A 30 -3.32 -11.48 2.40
CA SER A 30 -2.03 -11.83 1.81
C SER A 30 -1.00 -12.12 2.90
N PHE A 31 0.06 -12.83 2.54
CA PHE A 31 1.18 -13.06 3.45
C PHE A 31 2.23 -11.94 3.35
N ALA A 32 2.81 -11.56 4.48
CA ALA A 32 3.87 -10.56 4.57
C ALA A 32 5.26 -11.19 4.31
N PHE A 33 5.45 -11.75 3.11
CA PHE A 33 6.73 -12.27 2.64
C PHE A 33 7.32 -11.42 1.52
N ASP A 34 8.61 -11.59 1.26
CA ASP A 34 9.27 -10.95 0.12
C ASP A 34 8.91 -11.68 -1.20
N SER A 35 7.65 -11.54 -1.60
CA SER A 35 7.06 -12.26 -2.73
C SER A 35 7.60 -11.81 -4.11
N ARG A 36 8.26 -10.66 -4.18
CA ARG A 36 8.75 -10.04 -5.42
C ARG A 36 10.26 -9.84 -5.42
N ASP A 37 10.97 -10.45 -4.47
CA ASP A 37 12.41 -10.26 -4.26
C ASP A 37 12.80 -8.78 -4.12
N HIS A 38 11.86 -7.94 -3.66
CA HIS A 38 12.05 -6.51 -3.45
C HIS A 38 13.01 -6.24 -2.30
N TYR A 39 13.06 -7.15 -1.33
CA TYR A 39 13.85 -7.03 -0.12
C TYR A 39 15.01 -8.03 -0.06
N ASN A 40 15.28 -8.79 -1.13
CA ASN A 40 16.28 -9.85 -1.12
C ASN A 40 17.67 -9.33 -0.69
N GLU A 41 18.06 -8.13 -1.13
CA GLU A 41 19.31 -7.47 -0.72
C GLU A 41 19.22 -6.71 0.62
N LEU A 42 18.01 -6.60 1.20
CA LEU A 42 17.69 -5.82 2.39
C LEU A 42 17.30 -6.69 3.61
N GLY A 43 17.39 -8.02 3.50
CA GLY A 43 17.03 -8.96 4.57
C GLY A 43 15.86 -9.90 4.26
N GLY A 44 15.33 -9.86 3.03
CA GLY A 44 14.30 -10.77 2.52
C GLY A 44 13.02 -10.74 3.35
N ASP A 45 12.56 -11.92 3.78
CA ASP A 45 11.31 -12.10 4.52
C ASP A 45 11.28 -11.29 5.83
N ASP A 46 12.40 -11.13 6.54
CA ASP A 46 12.46 -10.34 7.78
C ASP A 46 12.23 -8.84 7.50
N ALA A 47 12.78 -8.35 6.39
CA ALA A 47 12.57 -6.99 5.94
C ALA A 47 11.13 -6.76 5.45
N ALA A 48 10.54 -7.72 4.73
CA ALA A 48 9.12 -7.66 4.33
C ALA A 48 8.19 -7.65 5.56
N HIS A 49 8.50 -8.47 6.56
CA HIS A 49 7.78 -8.54 7.83
C HIS A 49 7.82 -7.20 8.59
N ALA A 50 9.00 -6.55 8.62
CA ALA A 50 9.18 -5.24 9.23
C ALA A 50 8.50 -4.11 8.42
N ALA A 51 8.64 -4.10 7.09
CA ALA A 51 8.02 -3.13 6.20
C ALA A 51 6.49 -3.12 6.33
N THR A 52 5.89 -4.29 6.55
CA THR A 52 4.46 -4.44 6.80
C THR A 52 3.99 -3.71 8.07
N ASN A 53 4.81 -3.64 9.13
CA ASN A 53 4.51 -2.80 10.29
C ASN A 53 4.55 -1.31 9.91
N GLY A 54 5.54 -0.91 9.12
CA GLY A 54 5.63 0.45 8.61
C GLY A 54 4.39 0.86 7.82
N ASP A 55 3.86 -0.04 6.99
CA ASP A 55 2.62 0.19 6.24
C ASP A 55 1.43 0.42 7.18
N LEU A 56 1.23 -0.46 8.18
CA LEU A 56 0.17 -0.29 9.16
C LEU A 56 0.31 1.03 9.95
N MET A 57 1.53 1.41 10.33
CA MET A 57 1.76 2.69 11.01
C MET A 57 1.45 3.88 10.10
N GLY A 58 1.79 3.78 8.81
CA GLY A 58 1.39 4.74 7.80
C GLY A 58 -0.14 4.87 7.70
N VAL A 59 -0.86 3.75 7.61
CA VAL A 59 -2.34 3.73 7.62
C VAL A 59 -2.91 4.44 8.85
N VAL A 60 -2.38 4.13 10.05
CA VAL A 60 -2.79 4.79 11.29
C VAL A 60 -2.52 6.29 11.25
N ALA A 61 -1.36 6.71 10.73
CA ALA A 61 -0.98 8.12 10.64
C ALA A 61 -1.89 8.92 9.70
N TYR A 62 -2.18 8.40 8.52
CA TYR A 62 -3.10 9.03 7.57
C TYR A 62 -4.54 9.08 8.12
N ASN A 63 -4.99 8.05 8.84
CA ASN A 63 -6.28 8.07 9.52
C ASN A 63 -6.34 9.14 10.62
N ARG A 64 -5.26 9.32 11.40
CA ARG A 64 -5.16 10.37 12.43
C ARG A 64 -5.05 11.78 11.83
N ALA A 65 -4.52 11.92 10.62
CA ALA A 65 -4.49 13.21 9.93
C ALA A 65 -5.91 13.71 9.56
N ASP A 66 -6.91 12.81 9.54
CA ASP A 66 -8.35 13.08 9.39
C ASP A 66 -8.68 14.04 8.23
N VAL A 67 -8.02 13.83 7.09
CA VAL A 67 -8.26 14.62 5.88
C VAL A 67 -9.53 14.12 5.19
N LYS A 68 -10.59 14.94 5.25
CA LYS A 68 -11.85 14.63 4.59
C LYS A 68 -11.66 14.35 3.09
N GLY A 69 -12.07 13.17 2.65
CA GLY A 69 -12.03 12.74 1.25
C GLY A 69 -10.79 11.92 0.87
N LEU A 70 -9.82 11.80 1.77
CA LEU A 70 -8.70 10.87 1.67
C LEU A 70 -9.01 9.62 2.51
N PHE A 71 -8.91 8.45 1.91
CA PHE A 71 -9.24 7.19 2.55
C PHE A 71 -8.02 6.26 2.54
N THR A 72 -7.93 5.43 3.58
CA THR A 72 -7.00 4.29 3.62
C THR A 72 -7.82 3.00 3.65
N LEU A 73 -7.15 1.86 3.50
CA LEU A 73 -7.81 0.57 3.74
C LEU A 73 -7.87 0.28 5.24
N GLY A 74 -8.94 -0.38 5.66
CA GLY A 74 -8.96 -1.03 6.97
C GLY A 74 -7.95 -2.16 6.95
N THR A 75 -6.82 -1.98 7.63
CA THR A 75 -5.68 -2.92 7.64
C THR A 75 -5.51 -3.52 9.03
N VAL A 76 -5.33 -4.84 9.10
CA VAL A 76 -5.00 -5.57 10.31
C VAL A 76 -3.84 -6.52 10.00
N LEU A 77 -2.89 -6.61 10.93
CA LEU A 77 -1.82 -7.59 10.89
C LEU A 77 -2.10 -8.69 11.91
N VAL A 78 -2.02 -9.94 11.48
CA VAL A 78 -2.27 -11.11 12.31
C VAL A 78 -1.07 -12.05 12.25
N ASP A 79 -0.40 -12.22 13.38
CA ASP A 79 0.64 -13.23 13.52
C ASP A 79 0.01 -14.55 14.01
N TYR A 80 0.10 -15.59 13.18
CA TYR A 80 -0.52 -16.89 13.46
C TYR A 80 0.35 -18.03 12.93
N ARG A 81 0.77 -18.94 13.82
CA ARG A 81 1.58 -20.14 13.47
C ARG A 81 2.86 -19.83 12.67
N GLY A 82 3.51 -18.70 12.95
CA GLY A 82 4.73 -18.28 12.25
C GLY A 82 4.48 -17.58 10.91
N TYR A 83 3.21 -17.40 10.51
CA TYR A 83 2.84 -16.55 9.39
C TYR A 83 2.39 -15.20 9.91
N ARG A 84 2.85 -14.14 9.25
CA ARG A 84 2.22 -12.82 9.33
C ARG A 84 1.26 -12.67 8.17
N VAL A 85 -0.02 -12.46 8.48
CA VAL A 85 -1.08 -12.26 7.50
C VAL A 85 -1.55 -10.81 7.57
N ILE A 86 -1.60 -10.18 6.40
CA ILE A 86 -2.20 -8.87 6.19
C ILE A 86 -3.65 -9.11 5.81
N ALA A 87 -4.58 -8.49 6.55
CA ALA A 87 -6.01 -8.50 6.26
C ALA A 87 -6.47 -7.07 5.96
N GLN A 88 -7.03 -6.86 4.76
CA GLN A 88 -7.39 -5.54 4.25
C GLN A 88 -8.82 -5.47 3.73
N SER A 89 -9.49 -4.35 3.98
CA SER A 89 -10.71 -4.01 3.25
C SER A 89 -10.41 -3.83 1.76
N ILE A 90 -11.41 -4.00 0.91
CA ILE A 90 -11.24 -3.95 -0.54
C ILE A 90 -11.73 -2.60 -1.09
N ILE A 91 -11.00 -2.05 -2.05
CA ILE A 91 -11.46 -0.90 -2.84
C ILE A 91 -12.60 -1.36 -3.75
N PRO A 92 -13.78 -0.74 -3.68
CA PRO A 92 -14.88 -1.10 -4.58
C PRO A 92 -14.46 -0.99 -6.05
N GLY A 93 -14.70 -2.05 -6.82
CA GLY A 93 -14.38 -2.10 -8.25
C GLY A 93 -13.00 -2.66 -8.60
N ILE A 94 -12.05 -2.78 -7.66
CA ILE A 94 -10.64 -3.08 -7.96
C ILE A 94 -10.40 -4.47 -8.59
N LEU A 95 -11.33 -5.41 -8.38
CA LEU A 95 -11.26 -6.76 -8.94
C LEU A 95 -11.98 -6.88 -10.30
N GLN A 96 -12.55 -5.79 -10.81
CA GLN A 96 -13.23 -5.77 -12.11
C GLN A 96 -12.20 -5.52 -13.22
N ARG A 97 -12.24 -6.33 -14.29
CA ARG A 97 -11.24 -6.35 -15.38
C ARG A 97 -11.09 -5.03 -16.14
N GLU A 98 -12.04 -4.11 -16.03
CA GLU A 98 -11.99 -2.80 -16.70
C GLU A 98 -11.10 -1.77 -15.97
N GLN A 99 -10.58 -2.08 -14.77
CA GLN A 99 -9.72 -1.20 -13.96
C GLN A 99 -8.22 -1.56 -13.97
N GLU A 100 -7.72 -2.19 -15.04
CA GLU A 100 -6.32 -2.66 -15.15
C GLU A 100 -5.24 -1.56 -14.97
N GLN A 101 -5.60 -0.28 -14.96
CA GLN A 101 -4.72 0.85 -14.61
C GLN A 101 -5.36 1.78 -13.57
N SER A 102 -5.64 1.24 -12.37
CA SER A 102 -6.32 1.97 -11.29
C SER A 102 -5.44 2.97 -10.53
N VAL A 103 -4.12 2.89 -10.69
CA VAL A 103 -3.17 3.79 -10.02
C VAL A 103 -3.06 5.10 -10.80
N VAL A 104 -3.59 6.17 -10.22
CA VAL A 104 -3.60 7.52 -10.81
C VAL A 104 -2.61 8.47 -10.15
N TYR A 105 -1.98 8.06 -9.05
CA TYR A 105 -1.01 8.87 -8.32
C TYR A 105 0.08 7.95 -7.72
N GLY A 106 1.34 8.37 -7.84
CA GLY A 106 2.52 7.61 -7.43
C GLY A 106 3.02 6.66 -8.52
N SER A 107 3.82 5.68 -8.12
CA SER A 107 4.51 4.77 -9.05
C SER A 107 3.57 3.71 -9.65
N ILE A 108 3.54 3.63 -10.98
CA ILE A 108 2.75 2.63 -11.72
C ILE A 108 3.52 1.32 -11.93
N ASP A 109 4.83 1.42 -12.16
CA ASP A 109 5.69 0.30 -12.63
C ASP A 109 7.00 0.17 -11.83
N SER A 110 6.93 0.39 -10.52
CA SER A 110 8.08 0.33 -9.60
C SER A 110 9.16 1.39 -9.89
N GLY A 111 8.75 2.57 -10.35
CA GLY A 111 9.55 3.79 -10.32
C GLY A 111 10.04 4.26 -11.68
N LYS A 112 9.62 3.65 -12.80
CA LYS A 112 9.96 4.14 -14.13
C LYS A 112 8.99 5.23 -14.58
N THR A 113 7.70 4.99 -14.32
CA THR A 113 6.57 5.86 -14.62
C THR A 113 5.83 6.19 -13.33
N THR A 114 5.84 7.47 -12.99
CA THR A 114 5.13 8.04 -11.85
C THR A 114 4.03 8.95 -12.37
N ALA A 115 2.81 8.73 -11.91
CA ALA A 115 1.66 9.57 -12.20
C ALA A 115 1.40 10.55 -11.05
N THR A 116 0.72 11.65 -11.37
CA THR A 116 0.18 12.59 -10.39
C THR A 116 -1.27 12.90 -10.71
N HIS A 117 -2.01 13.39 -9.71
CA HIS A 117 -3.42 13.68 -9.84
C HIS A 117 -3.79 14.84 -8.91
N ASP A 118 -4.41 15.89 -9.47
CA ASP A 118 -4.67 17.15 -8.77
C ASP A 118 -5.42 16.96 -7.46
N LYS A 119 -6.44 16.08 -7.45
CA LYS A 119 -7.19 15.81 -6.21
C LYS A 119 -6.35 15.12 -5.14
N PHE A 120 -5.44 14.23 -5.53
CA PHE A 120 -4.53 13.60 -4.57
C PHE A 120 -3.50 14.60 -4.05
N LEU A 121 -3.00 15.52 -4.89
CA LEU A 121 -2.12 16.59 -4.44
C LEU A 121 -2.78 17.46 -3.37
N GLU A 122 -4.01 17.91 -3.60
CA GLU A 122 -4.77 18.70 -2.63
C GLU A 122 -4.93 17.95 -1.29
N LEU A 123 -5.36 16.69 -1.35
CA LEU A 123 -5.62 15.86 -0.16
C LEU A 123 -4.32 15.52 0.59
N LEU A 124 -3.26 15.16 -0.12
CA LEU A 124 -2.00 14.75 0.47
C LEU A 124 -1.17 15.96 0.94
N GLU A 125 -1.31 17.13 0.33
CA GLU A 125 -0.74 18.37 0.87
C GLU A 125 -1.39 18.74 2.21
N ALA A 126 -2.71 18.54 2.34
CA ALA A 126 -3.40 18.71 3.62
C ALA A 126 -2.90 17.70 4.67
N ALA A 127 -2.76 16.42 4.31
CA ALA A 127 -2.24 15.39 5.22
C ALA A 127 -0.78 15.66 5.59
N GLY A 128 0.03 16.10 4.63
CA GLY A 128 1.45 16.39 4.77
C GLY A 128 1.75 17.48 5.79
N LYS A 129 0.82 18.40 6.07
CA LYS A 129 0.97 19.39 7.15
C LYS A 129 1.05 18.72 8.53
N THR A 130 0.21 17.72 8.78
CA THR A 130 0.19 16.94 10.02
C THR A 130 1.35 15.95 10.06
N LEU A 131 1.57 15.24 8.94
CA LEU A 131 2.60 14.21 8.81
C LEU A 131 4.02 14.75 8.62
N ARG A 132 4.17 16.08 8.47
CA ARG A 132 5.44 16.76 8.15
C ARG A 132 6.08 16.30 6.85
N ILE A 133 5.26 15.95 5.87
CA ILE A 133 5.69 15.56 4.51
C ILE A 133 5.61 16.79 3.60
N ARG A 134 6.69 17.08 2.89
CA ARG A 134 6.78 18.21 1.96
C ARG A 134 6.53 17.75 0.52
N PRO A 135 5.82 18.56 -0.31
CA PRO A 135 5.78 18.33 -1.75
C PRO A 135 7.19 18.28 -2.33
N HIS A 136 7.44 17.31 -3.21
CA HIS A 136 8.73 17.11 -3.83
C HIS A 136 8.58 16.63 -5.27
N LYS A 137 9.66 16.81 -6.02
CA LYS A 137 9.75 16.53 -7.45
C LYS A 137 10.31 15.13 -7.67
N VAL A 138 9.65 14.36 -8.52
CA VAL A 138 10.09 13.04 -8.99
C VAL A 138 10.26 13.10 -10.49
N THR A 139 11.41 12.63 -10.98
CA THR A 139 11.76 12.61 -12.40
C THR A 139 11.53 11.20 -12.95
N ASN A 140 10.66 11.10 -13.96
CA ASN A 140 10.39 9.87 -14.69
C ASN A 140 11.55 9.48 -15.61
N SER A 141 11.54 8.24 -16.11
CA SER A 141 12.59 7.76 -17.02
C SER A 141 12.64 8.50 -18.37
N ASP A 142 11.53 9.13 -18.76
CA ASP A 142 11.44 9.96 -19.97
C ASP A 142 11.92 11.41 -19.75
N GLY A 143 12.37 11.74 -18.54
CA GLY A 143 12.83 13.08 -18.15
C GLY A 143 11.70 14.04 -17.78
N THR A 144 10.45 13.60 -17.80
CA THR A 144 9.33 14.40 -17.30
C THR A 144 9.34 14.46 -15.78
N ASP A 145 8.89 15.58 -15.25
CA ASP A 145 8.88 15.82 -13.82
C ASP A 145 7.46 15.92 -13.29
N VAL A 146 7.19 15.20 -12.22
CA VAL A 146 5.91 15.26 -11.50
C VAL A 146 6.13 15.68 -10.05
N ILE A 147 5.10 16.28 -9.46
CA ILE A 147 5.09 16.59 -8.03
C ILE A 147 4.31 15.50 -7.30
N LEU A 148 4.85 15.06 -6.16
CA LEU A 148 4.18 14.19 -5.19
C LEU A 148 4.21 14.84 -3.81
N CYS A 149 3.24 14.50 -2.98
CA CYS A 149 3.12 14.90 -1.57
C CYS A 149 3.20 13.69 -0.61
N SER A 150 3.74 12.56 -1.08
CA SER A 150 3.92 11.29 -0.34
C SER A 150 5.13 10.54 -0.92
N SER A 151 5.49 9.39 -0.34
CA SER A 151 6.49 8.51 -0.98
C SER A 151 6.07 8.18 -2.42
N VAL A 152 7.08 8.03 -3.30
CA VAL A 152 6.90 7.58 -4.69
C VAL A 152 6.26 6.19 -4.78
N GLU A 153 6.48 5.36 -3.75
CA GLU A 153 5.92 4.01 -3.68
C GLU A 153 4.44 3.99 -3.29
N CYS A 154 3.93 5.09 -2.71
CA CYS A 154 2.51 5.19 -2.39
C CYS A 154 1.68 5.15 -3.66
N LYS A 155 0.51 4.52 -3.61
CA LYS A 155 -0.41 4.44 -4.75
C LYS A 155 -1.73 5.10 -4.43
N GLY A 156 -2.13 6.04 -5.26
CA GLY A 156 -3.46 6.64 -5.22
C GLY A 156 -4.39 5.95 -6.21
N ILE A 157 -5.52 5.44 -5.71
CA ILE A 157 -6.54 4.74 -6.48
C ILE A 157 -7.91 5.39 -6.24
N ILE A 158 -8.69 5.57 -7.29
CA ILE A 158 -10.08 6.02 -7.19
C ILE A 158 -10.99 4.79 -7.25
N GLY A 159 -11.74 4.52 -6.18
CA GLY A 159 -12.69 3.42 -6.15
C GLY A 159 -13.89 3.67 -7.06
N ALA A 160 -14.62 2.60 -7.41
CA ALA A 160 -15.89 2.70 -8.15
C ALA A 160 -16.98 3.49 -7.41
N ASP A 161 -16.78 3.73 -6.11
CA ASP A 161 -17.60 4.60 -5.27
C ASP A 161 -17.17 6.09 -5.30
N GLY A 162 -16.16 6.43 -6.10
CA GLY A 162 -15.61 7.78 -6.24
C GLY A 162 -14.71 8.23 -5.08
N ARG A 163 -14.40 7.35 -4.12
CA ARG A 163 -13.50 7.67 -3.00
C ARG A 163 -12.04 7.55 -3.42
N HIS A 164 -11.19 8.40 -2.82
CA HIS A 164 -9.75 8.48 -3.12
C HIS A 164 -8.97 7.72 -2.06
N TYR A 165 -8.40 6.58 -2.44
CA TYR A 165 -7.66 5.69 -1.55
C TYR A 165 -6.15 5.88 -1.74
N ILE A 166 -5.41 6.02 -0.64
CA ILE A 166 -3.95 5.98 -0.63
C ILE A 166 -3.47 4.68 0.03
N LEU A 167 -2.52 4.01 -0.62
CA LEU A 167 -1.98 2.71 -0.25
C LEU A 167 -0.45 2.72 -0.29
N ASP A 168 0.17 1.61 0.12
CA ASP A 168 1.62 1.39 0.11
C ASP A 168 2.35 2.49 0.93
N LEU A 169 2.02 2.56 2.22
CA LEU A 169 2.36 3.65 3.14
C LEU A 169 3.60 3.35 4.00
N PHE A 170 4.34 2.29 3.70
CA PHE A 170 5.48 1.83 4.52
C PHE A 170 6.65 2.82 4.62
N ARG A 171 6.75 3.81 3.73
CA ARG A 171 7.70 4.94 3.81
C ARG A 171 7.06 6.27 4.20
N THR A 172 5.96 6.25 4.94
CA THR A 172 5.35 7.48 5.49
C THR A 172 6.30 8.19 6.45
N PHE A 173 7.06 7.41 7.21
CA PHE A 173 7.99 7.89 8.22
C PHE A 173 9.45 7.66 7.81
N PRO A 174 10.39 8.48 8.32
CA PRO A 174 11.80 8.25 8.07
C PRO A 174 12.23 6.87 8.62
N PRO A 175 13.21 6.21 7.98
CA PRO A 175 13.80 4.99 8.49
C PRO A 175 14.74 5.33 9.67
N ASP A 176 14.16 5.70 10.80
CA ASP A 176 14.87 5.97 12.05
C ASP A 176 14.43 4.93 13.09
N VAL A 177 15.40 4.18 13.60
CA VAL A 177 15.20 3.13 14.62
C VAL A 177 14.62 3.67 15.93
N ASN A 178 14.74 4.97 16.18
CA ASN A 178 14.20 5.63 17.37
C ASN A 178 12.83 6.26 17.13
N PHE A 179 12.32 6.22 15.89
CA PHE A 179 11.01 6.75 15.56
C PHE A 179 9.92 5.72 15.86
N LEU A 180 9.08 6.02 16.85
CA LEU A 180 8.09 5.07 17.38
C LEU A 180 6.68 5.20 16.77
N GLY A 181 6.45 6.19 15.90
CA GLY A 181 5.13 6.44 15.30
C GLY A 181 4.17 7.26 16.16
#